data_AF-A0A843H7J1-F1
#
_entry.id   AF-A0A843H7J1-F1
#
_cell.length_a   1.000
_cell.length_b   1.000
_cell.length_c   1.000
_cell.angle_alpha   90.00
_cell.angle_beta   90.00
_cell.angle_gamma   90.00
#
_symmetry.space_group_name_H-M   'P 1'
#
loop_
_entity.id
_entity.type
_entity.pdbx_description
1 polymer ?
#
loop_
_entity_poly.entity_id
_entity_poly.type
_entity_poly.pdbx_seq_one_letter_code
_entity_poly.pdbx_strand_id
1 'polypeptide(L)'
;MSACAQKESTQTILKQSVYNLETTYTIAAESAMPFVTGEIPGVKVSQADKELMFRASNTVYSEIQSLKESIDKDEPLSITLVNAAEVDLQSFVNCWTNIRSGKAPTACEVVTQGASK
;
A
#
# COMPACT_ATOMS: atom_id res chain seq x y z
N MET A 1 -28.41 14.77 16.46
CA MET A 1 -28.03 14.04 15.24
C MET A 1 -27.94 12.57 15.61
N SER A 2 -28.58 11.67 14.84
CA SER A 2 -28.65 10.24 15.18
C SER A 2 -27.33 9.54 14.85
N ALA A 3 -26.96 8.54 15.65
CA ALA A 3 -25.74 7.75 15.46
C ALA A 3 -25.66 7.07 14.08
N CYS A 4 -26.80 6.83 13.41
CA CYS A 4 -26.85 6.29 12.06
C CYS A 4 -26.25 7.25 11.02
N ALA A 5 -26.57 8.54 11.10
CA ALA A 5 -26.01 9.55 10.18
C ALA A 5 -24.49 9.71 10.37
N GLN A 6 -24.00 9.59 11.62
CA GLN A 6 -22.57 9.59 11.90
C GLN A 6 -21.89 8.34 11.36
N LYS A 7 -22.49 7.15 11.52
CA LYS A 7 -21.94 5.89 11.00
C LYS A 7 -21.87 5.87 9.47
N GLU A 8 -22.89 6.37 8.78
CA GLU A 8 -22.88 6.52 7.32
C GLU A 8 -21.81 7.52 6.86
N SER A 9 -21.64 8.62 7.58
CA SER A 9 -20.57 9.59 7.29
C SER A 9 -19.18 8.99 7.46
N THR A 10 -18.96 8.17 8.52
CA THR A 10 -17.68 7.49 8.75
C THR A 10 -17.39 6.45 7.67
N GLN A 11 -18.37 5.62 7.30
CA GLN A 11 -18.17 4.62 6.25
C GLN A 11 -17.90 5.26 4.88
N THR A 12 -18.55 6.38 4.58
CA THR A 12 -18.27 7.17 3.36
C THR A 12 -16.82 7.66 3.33
N ILE A 13 -16.31 8.17 4.46
CA ILE A 13 -14.91 8.61 4.59
C ILE A 13 -13.96 7.43 4.39
N LEU A 14 -14.22 6.29 5.04
CA LEU A 14 -13.36 5.11 4.90
C LEU A 14 -13.33 4.57 3.46
N LYS A 15 -14.48 4.53 2.77
CA LYS A 15 -14.55 4.14 1.35
C LYS A 15 -13.69 5.07 0.49
N GLN A 16 -13.78 6.39 0.70
CA GLN A 16 -12.93 7.34 -0.01
C GLN A 16 -11.44 7.15 0.28
N SER A 17 -11.06 6.85 1.54
CA SER A 17 -9.68 6.55 1.89
C SER A 17 -9.15 5.33 1.13
N VAL A 18 -9.92 4.25 1.01
CA VAL A 18 -9.51 3.06 0.25
C VAL A 18 -9.25 3.39 -1.23
N TYR A 19 -10.10 4.20 -1.87
CA TYR A 19 -9.85 4.62 -3.25
C TYR A 19 -8.61 5.52 -3.39
N ASN A 20 -8.33 6.36 -2.40
CA ASN A 20 -7.11 7.17 -2.37
C ASN A 20 -5.86 6.29 -2.20
N LEU A 21 -5.94 5.22 -1.38
CA LEU A 21 -4.88 4.22 -1.24
C LEU A 21 -4.60 3.51 -2.57
N GLU A 22 -5.65 3.04 -3.25
CA GLU A 22 -5.50 2.39 -4.57
C GLU A 22 -4.83 3.31 -5.61
N THR A 23 -5.27 4.56 -5.67
CA THR A 23 -4.70 5.56 -6.59
C THR A 23 -3.21 5.78 -6.29
N THR A 24 -2.87 5.96 -5.01
CA THR A 24 -1.50 6.20 -4.56
C THR A 24 -0.61 4.98 -4.81
N TYR A 25 -1.12 3.77 -4.54
CA TYR A 25 -0.44 2.53 -4.87
C TYR A 25 -0.15 2.43 -6.37
N THR A 26 -1.14 2.70 -7.22
CA THR A 26 -1.01 2.60 -8.68
C THR A 26 0.09 3.52 -9.20
N ILE A 27 0.08 4.79 -8.77
CA ILE A 27 1.11 5.78 -9.14
C ILE A 27 2.50 5.31 -8.66
N ALA A 28 2.60 4.80 -7.44
CA ALA A 28 3.86 4.30 -6.89
C ALA A 28 4.38 3.08 -7.68
N ALA A 29 3.51 2.12 -8.00
CA ALA A 29 3.83 0.93 -8.76
C ALA A 29 4.23 1.24 -10.21
N GLU A 30 3.50 2.13 -10.90
CA GLU A 30 3.85 2.58 -12.26
C GLU A 30 5.23 3.23 -12.29
N SER A 31 5.50 4.10 -11.31
CA SER A 31 6.81 4.74 -11.20
C SER A 31 7.94 3.73 -10.92
N ALA A 32 7.62 2.51 -10.48
CA ALA A 32 8.56 1.44 -10.18
C ALA A 32 8.97 0.55 -11.36
N MET A 33 8.21 0.57 -12.44
CA MET A 33 8.46 -0.24 -13.63
C MET A 33 9.90 -0.13 -14.17
N PRO A 34 10.50 1.07 -14.30
CA PRO A 34 11.86 1.22 -14.85
C PRO A 34 12.97 0.54 -14.03
N PHE A 35 12.76 0.34 -12.73
CA PHE A 35 13.77 -0.30 -11.87
C PHE A 35 13.68 -1.83 -11.92
N VAL A 36 12.47 -2.35 -12.07
CA VAL A 36 12.24 -3.79 -12.27
C VAL A 36 12.83 -4.21 -13.63
N THR A 37 12.59 -3.41 -14.68
CA THR A 37 13.13 -3.61 -16.03
C THR A 37 14.63 -3.32 -16.14
N GLY A 38 15.23 -2.67 -15.13
CA GLY A 38 16.68 -2.37 -15.10
C GLY A 38 17.07 -1.20 -16.00
N GLU A 39 16.12 -0.33 -16.32
CA GLU A 39 16.26 0.78 -17.26
C GLU A 39 16.83 2.05 -16.63
N ILE A 40 17.28 2.01 -15.38
CA ILE A 40 17.78 3.21 -14.68
C ILE A 40 19.29 3.35 -14.80
N PRO A 41 19.78 4.37 -15.52
CA PRO A 41 21.20 4.63 -15.62
C PRO A 41 21.78 4.98 -14.25
N GLY A 42 22.85 4.30 -13.84
CA GLY A 42 23.62 4.62 -12.64
C GLY A 42 23.11 4.02 -11.33
N VAL A 43 21.93 3.38 -11.30
CA VAL A 43 21.42 2.70 -10.10
C VAL A 43 21.37 1.19 -10.35
N LYS A 44 22.29 0.45 -9.72
CA LYS A 44 22.21 -1.02 -9.69
C LYS A 44 21.32 -1.44 -8.52
N VAL A 45 20.07 -1.79 -8.81
CA VAL A 45 19.18 -2.44 -7.84
C VAL A 45 19.58 -3.91 -7.75
N SER A 46 19.87 -4.39 -6.53
CA SER A 46 20.20 -5.80 -6.33
C SER A 46 18.98 -6.70 -6.54
N GLN A 47 19.21 -7.98 -6.84
CA GLN A 47 18.11 -8.95 -6.93
C GLN A 47 17.32 -9.05 -5.62
N ALA A 48 18.01 -8.94 -4.46
CA ALA A 48 17.37 -8.95 -3.15
C ALA A 48 16.44 -7.75 -2.94
N ASP A 49 16.84 -6.55 -3.38
CA ASP A 49 16.02 -5.35 -3.31
C ASP A 49 14.79 -5.45 -4.22
N LYS A 50 14.94 -6.04 -5.42
CA LYS A 50 13.81 -6.30 -6.34
C LYS A 50 12.79 -7.23 -5.70
N GLU A 51 13.24 -8.32 -5.09
CA GLU A 51 12.38 -9.27 -4.41
C GLU A 51 11.68 -8.67 -3.20
N LEU A 52 12.39 -7.84 -2.43
CA LEU A 52 11.83 -7.12 -1.29
C LEU A 52 10.72 -6.15 -1.75
N MET A 53 10.98 -5.37 -2.80
CA MET A 53 10.00 -4.46 -3.39
C MET A 53 8.78 -5.18 -3.94
N PHE A 54 8.99 -6.33 -4.61
CA PHE A 54 7.88 -7.14 -5.12
C PHE A 54 7.00 -7.68 -4.00
N ARG A 55 7.61 -8.19 -2.92
CA ARG A 55 6.86 -8.65 -1.73
C ARG A 55 6.07 -7.51 -1.10
N ALA A 56 6.71 -6.36 -0.87
CA ALA A 56 6.06 -5.20 -0.28
C ALA A 56 4.88 -4.69 -1.15
N SER A 57 5.08 -4.62 -2.47
CA SER A 57 4.03 -4.23 -3.42
C SER A 57 2.84 -5.19 -3.37
N ASN A 58 3.09 -6.51 -3.33
CA ASN A 58 2.03 -7.51 -3.29
C ASN A 58 1.24 -7.47 -1.98
N THR A 59 1.90 -7.23 -0.85
CA THR A 59 1.23 -7.08 0.45
C THR A 59 0.26 -5.90 0.41
N VAL A 60 0.75 -4.71 0.06
CA VAL A 60 -0.08 -3.50 -0.03
C VAL A 60 -1.21 -3.67 -1.04
N TYR A 61 -0.93 -4.27 -2.19
CA TYR A 61 -1.97 -4.56 -3.19
C TYR A 61 -3.05 -5.49 -2.64
N SER A 62 -2.66 -6.57 -1.97
CA SER A 62 -3.60 -7.54 -1.39
C SER A 62 -4.48 -6.91 -0.31
N GLU A 63 -3.93 -6.04 0.53
CA GLU A 63 -4.69 -5.33 1.56
C GLU A 63 -5.72 -4.38 0.94
N ILE A 64 -5.30 -3.60 -0.07
CA ILE A 64 -6.20 -2.69 -0.79
C ILE A 64 -7.30 -3.48 -1.50
N GLN A 65 -6.98 -4.59 -2.18
CA GLN A 65 -8.00 -5.43 -2.83
C GLN A 65 -8.97 -6.03 -1.83
N SER A 66 -8.49 -6.52 -0.68
CA SER A 66 -9.37 -7.03 0.38
C SER A 66 -10.34 -5.97 0.88
N LEU A 67 -9.88 -4.72 1.05
CA LEU A 67 -10.74 -3.61 1.45
C LEU A 67 -11.75 -3.26 0.36
N LYS A 68 -11.33 -3.25 -0.91
CA LYS A 68 -12.23 -3.03 -2.06
C LYS A 68 -13.29 -4.11 -2.20
N GLU A 69 -12.95 -5.37 -1.99
CA GLU A 69 -13.92 -6.46 -1.97
C GLU A 69 -15.00 -6.24 -0.90
N SER A 70 -14.63 -5.77 0.29
CA SER A 70 -15.61 -5.40 1.31
C SER A 70 -16.49 -4.23 0.86
N ILE A 71 -15.95 -3.24 0.14
CA ILE A 71 -16.77 -2.16 -0.45
C ILE A 71 -17.76 -2.72 -1.47
N ASP A 72 -17.31 -3.60 -2.37
CA ASP A 72 -18.14 -4.19 -3.42
C ASP A 72 -19.26 -5.07 -2.85
N LYS A 73 -19.02 -5.69 -1.68
CA LYS A 73 -20.01 -6.48 -0.92
C LYS A 73 -20.88 -5.63 0.02
N ASP A 74 -20.68 -4.31 0.04
CA ASP A 74 -21.28 -3.35 1.00
C ASP A 74 -21.09 -3.74 2.48
N GLU A 75 -19.96 -4.37 2.77
CA GLU A 75 -19.53 -4.70 4.12
C GLU A 75 -18.93 -3.46 4.81
N PRO A 76 -19.15 -3.30 6.13
CA PRO A 76 -18.58 -2.18 6.87
C PRO A 76 -17.06 -2.30 6.95
N LEU A 77 -16.37 -1.21 6.61
CA LEU A 77 -14.92 -1.12 6.74
C LEU A 77 -14.51 -0.88 8.19
N SER A 78 -13.39 -1.50 8.58
CA SER A 78 -12.69 -1.25 9.84
C SER A 78 -11.71 -0.10 9.67
N ILE A 79 -11.84 0.92 10.52
CA ILE A 79 -10.88 2.03 10.56
C ILE A 79 -9.45 1.55 10.85
N THR A 80 -9.31 0.51 11.67
CA THR A 80 -7.99 -0.07 12.00
C THR A 80 -7.35 -0.70 10.78
N LEU A 81 -8.12 -1.43 9.95
CA LEU A 81 -7.60 -2.06 8.75
C LEU A 81 -7.24 -1.03 7.67
N VAL A 82 -8.07 0.01 7.52
CA VAL A 82 -7.79 1.11 6.58
C VAL A 82 -6.51 1.87 6.99
N ASN A 83 -6.35 2.15 8.29
CA ASN A 83 -5.14 2.81 8.81
C ASN A 83 -3.89 1.93 8.67
N ALA A 84 -4.01 0.60 8.86
CA ALA A 84 -2.90 -0.33 8.65
C ALA A 84 -2.44 -0.29 7.18
N ALA A 85 -3.36 -0.43 6.23
CA ALA A 85 -3.06 -0.35 4.79
C ALA A 85 -2.45 1.01 4.39
N GLU A 86 -2.84 2.11 5.06
CA GLU A 86 -2.21 3.42 4.85
C GLU A 86 -0.75 3.44 5.31
N VAL A 87 -0.45 2.90 6.49
CA VAL A 87 0.92 2.80 7.02
C VAL A 87 1.78 1.91 6.11
N ASP A 88 1.24 0.77 5.68
CA ASP A 88 1.95 -0.16 4.81
C ASP A 88 2.24 0.45 3.43
N LEU A 89 1.29 1.19 2.87
CA LEU A 89 1.51 1.95 1.64
C LEU A 89 2.56 3.06 1.83
N GLN A 90 2.54 3.80 2.93
CA GLN A 90 3.56 4.82 3.22
C GLN A 90 4.95 4.18 3.36
N SER A 91 5.06 3.04 4.05
CA SER A 91 6.30 2.26 4.13
C SER A 91 6.80 1.81 2.76
N PHE A 92 5.90 1.32 1.89
CA PHE A 92 6.23 0.97 0.51
C PHE A 92 6.76 2.17 -0.28
N VAL A 93 6.07 3.32 -0.24
CA VAL A 93 6.47 4.55 -0.94
C VAL A 93 7.81 5.08 -0.43
N ASN A 94 8.07 5.00 0.88
CA ASN A 94 9.32 5.42 1.48
C ASN A 94 10.48 4.49 1.10
N CYS A 95 10.27 3.19 1.18
CA CYS A 95 11.26 2.21 0.75
C CYS A 95 11.63 2.44 -0.71
N TRP A 96 10.61 2.68 -1.53
CA TRP A 96 10.76 2.97 -2.93
C TRP A 96 11.59 4.22 -3.19
N THR A 97 11.27 5.33 -2.53
CA THR A 97 11.99 6.61 -2.66
C THR A 97 13.48 6.49 -2.28
N ASN A 98 13.79 5.68 -1.27
CA ASN A 98 15.17 5.42 -0.87
C ASN A 98 15.96 4.64 -1.93
N ILE A 99 15.36 3.60 -2.51
CA ILE A 99 15.95 2.84 -3.61
C ILE A 99 16.22 3.75 -4.81
N ARG A 100 15.28 4.64 -5.16
CA ARG A 100 15.47 5.62 -6.26
C ARG A 100 16.66 6.54 -6.03
N SER A 101 16.93 6.86 -4.77
CA SER A 101 18.02 7.75 -4.37
C SER A 101 19.38 7.03 -4.30
N GLY A 102 19.47 5.78 -4.74
CA GLY A 102 20.70 4.98 -4.68
C GLY A 102 21.10 4.57 -3.27
N LYS A 103 20.19 4.70 -2.29
CA LYS A 103 20.41 4.25 -0.92
C LYS A 103 19.92 2.81 -0.80
N ALA A 104 20.78 1.91 -0.33
CA ALA A 104 20.35 0.56 0.02
C ALA A 104 19.23 0.66 1.07
N PRO A 105 18.03 0.09 0.82
CA PRO A 105 16.96 0.13 1.80
C PRO A 105 17.37 -0.72 2.99
N THR A 106 17.48 -0.12 4.18
CA THR A 106 17.78 -0.87 5.41
C THR A 106 16.65 -1.85 5.76
N ALA A 107 15.41 -1.51 5.39
CA ALA A 107 14.27 -2.42 5.33
C ALA A 107 13.09 -1.71 4.62
N CYS A 108 12.38 -2.44 3.73
CA CYS A 108 10.99 -2.12 3.44
C CYS A 108 10.17 -2.74 4.58
N GLU A 109 10.12 -2.10 5.75
CA GLU A 109 9.26 -2.57 6.85
C GLU A 109 7.79 -2.31 6.47
N VAL A 110 7.24 -3.21 5.68
CA VAL A 110 5.78 -3.41 5.66
C VAL A 110 5.47 -4.05 7.01
N VAL A 111 4.61 -3.40 7.78
CA VAL A 111 4.19 -3.89 9.08
C VAL A 111 3.33 -5.11 8.80
N THR A 112 3.94 -6.30 8.77
CA THR A 112 3.18 -7.54 8.66
C THR A 112 2.25 -7.66 9.86
N GLN A 113 1.02 -7.14 9.76
CA GLN A 113 -0.08 -7.56 10.61
C GLN A 113 -0.74 -8.79 9.98
N GLY A 114 -0.03 -9.92 10.16
CA GLY A 114 -0.69 -11.16 10.55
C GLY A 114 -1.68 -11.78 9.57
N ALA A 115 -1.15 -12.48 8.56
CA ALA A 115 -1.59 -13.85 8.38
C ALA A 115 -1.16 -14.67 9.61
N SER A 116 -1.98 -14.73 10.67
CA SER A 116 -1.86 -15.69 11.78
C SER A 116 -3.10 -15.69 12.69
N LYS A 117 -4.24 -16.17 12.18
CA LYS A 117 -5.00 -17.35 12.64
C LYS A 117 -6.41 -17.36 12.06
#